data_AF-A0A3D8S1G2-F1
#
_entry.id   AF-A0A3D8S1G2-F1
#
_cell.length_a   1.000
_cell.length_b   1.000
_cell.length_c   1.000
_cell.angle_alpha   90.00
_cell.angle_beta   90.00
_cell.angle_gamma   90.00
#
_symmetry.space_group_name_H-M   'P 1'
#
loop_
_entity.id
_entity.type
_entity.pdbx_description
1 polymer ?
#
loop_
_entity_poly.entity_id
_entity_poly.type
_entity_poly.pdbx_seq_one_letter_code
_entity_poly.pdbx_strand_id
1 'polypeptide(L)'
;MRIYFNLVLWAVLSTKTLAQEVENSMLPKCAALCLTAAVQNSSCSALDSACICNDAGIIAQASECETLTCTVKETLTAANISAIHCNAPLRDNGKSFTTTSIVCATVTMLAVGLRLFQRVWKSVTLGLDDLLIVGTVLTNLALCLINIYGLSANGFGKDIWKVSFPQITEIIRYSYIVQVIYFALIPAIKISILLFLLRIFITYHMRIMIQATILFNLLVGVTYVILNIFQCRPISFFWTSWDGEHQGTCIDVVALVNSYAIISIVVDVWMLILPIIQVYKLNLQRRTKLAVGVMFSVGIIFTAISVIRLVTLFQLGYANTTNPTWDYFLSGFWSQIELTVGIVCACLPSIRMLFVSVLTRSTPNLEKTIQPTRINSRTPLNIPYSVWDSSTSIAGSFSSLEDIVSEDPPQIRESFMYNFTSSRKPGVKSVAPSSIYSQ
;
A
#
# COMPACT_ATOMS: atom_id res chain seq x y z
N MET A 1 -34.08 -57.39 -43.65
CA MET A 1 -33.74 -57.28 -42.21
C MET A 1 -32.24 -57.31 -41.90
N ARG A 2 -31.42 -58.21 -42.48
CA ARG A 2 -29.96 -58.27 -42.20
C ARG A 2 -29.15 -57.00 -42.56
N ILE A 3 -29.56 -56.25 -43.59
CA ILE A 3 -28.86 -55.02 -44.02
C ILE A 3 -29.11 -53.85 -43.05
N TYR A 4 -30.31 -53.75 -42.48
CA TYR A 4 -30.66 -52.74 -41.48
C TYR A 4 -29.91 -52.95 -40.15
N PHE A 5 -29.73 -54.22 -39.74
CA PHE A 5 -28.98 -54.55 -38.53
C PHE A 5 -27.51 -54.15 -38.65
N ASN A 6 -26.88 -54.36 -39.82
CA ASN A 6 -25.49 -53.96 -40.05
C ASN A 6 -25.30 -52.44 -40.12
N LEU A 7 -26.25 -51.68 -40.67
CA LEU A 7 -26.19 -50.21 -40.69
C LEU A 7 -26.35 -49.60 -39.29
N VAL A 8 -27.23 -50.17 -38.46
CA VAL A 8 -27.37 -49.74 -37.06
C VAL A 8 -26.15 -50.15 -36.24
N LEU A 9 -25.57 -51.34 -36.47
CA LEU A 9 -24.34 -51.77 -35.80
C LEU A 9 -23.14 -50.90 -36.17
N TRP A 10 -23.04 -50.47 -37.43
CA TRP A 10 -22.01 -49.52 -37.89
C TRP A 10 -22.22 -48.10 -37.35
N ALA A 11 -23.47 -47.63 -37.23
CA ALA A 11 -23.78 -46.33 -36.59
C ALA A 11 -23.52 -46.34 -35.06
N VAL A 12 -23.73 -47.48 -34.41
CA VAL A 12 -23.40 -47.68 -32.99
C VAL A 12 -21.90 -47.90 -32.79
N LEU A 13 -21.18 -48.46 -33.75
CA LEU A 13 -19.71 -48.53 -33.71
C LEU A 13 -19.05 -47.18 -33.99
N SER A 14 -19.56 -46.37 -34.92
CA SER A 14 -18.99 -45.05 -35.25
C SER A 14 -19.21 -44.01 -34.16
N THR A 15 -20.29 -44.13 -33.37
CA THR A 15 -20.50 -43.31 -32.16
C THR A 15 -19.57 -43.72 -31.02
N LYS A 16 -19.21 -45.01 -30.92
CA LYS A 16 -18.21 -45.48 -29.96
C LYS A 16 -16.79 -45.03 -30.31
N THR A 17 -16.43 -44.94 -31.60
CA THR A 17 -15.08 -44.51 -32.01
C THR A 17 -14.80 -43.03 -31.72
N LEU A 18 -15.80 -42.13 -31.84
CA LEU A 18 -15.64 -40.73 -31.44
C LEU A 18 -15.53 -40.56 -29.92
N ALA A 19 -16.25 -41.38 -29.15
CA ALA A 19 -16.12 -41.39 -27.68
C ALA A 19 -14.76 -41.96 -27.22
N GLN A 20 -14.15 -42.85 -28.01
CA GLN A 20 -12.90 -43.52 -27.65
C GLN A 20 -11.64 -42.73 -28.04
N GLU A 21 -11.72 -41.75 -28.94
CA GLU A 21 -10.67 -40.73 -29.10
C GLU A 21 -10.65 -39.73 -27.95
N VAL A 22 -11.81 -39.45 -27.32
CA VAL A 22 -11.89 -38.62 -26.11
C VAL A 22 -11.35 -39.35 -24.88
N GLU A 23 -11.40 -40.68 -24.84
CA GLU A 23 -10.84 -41.47 -23.72
C GLU A 23 -9.30 -41.43 -23.64
N ASN A 24 -8.62 -41.08 -24.76
CA ASN A 24 -7.18 -40.82 -24.81
C ASN A 24 -6.82 -39.34 -24.68
N SER A 25 -7.81 -38.45 -24.54
CA SER A 25 -7.57 -37.04 -24.35
C SER A 25 -7.24 -36.77 -22.88
N MET A 26 -6.15 -36.05 -22.61
CA MET A 26 -5.77 -35.61 -21.26
C MET A 26 -6.84 -34.67 -20.63
N LEU A 27 -7.91 -34.35 -21.36
CA LEU A 27 -8.91 -33.35 -20.99
C LEU A 27 -10.01 -33.95 -20.09
N PRO A 28 -10.43 -33.27 -19.01
CA PRO A 28 -11.54 -33.72 -18.17
C PRO A 28 -12.85 -33.89 -18.96
N LYS A 29 -13.64 -34.91 -18.62
CA LYS A 29 -14.90 -35.24 -19.32
C LYS A 29 -15.89 -34.07 -19.34
N CYS A 30 -15.99 -33.32 -18.25
CA CYS A 30 -16.89 -32.17 -18.16
C CYS A 30 -16.49 -31.06 -19.16
N ALA A 31 -15.19 -30.77 -19.28
CA ALA A 31 -14.65 -29.75 -20.18
C ALA A 31 -14.77 -30.18 -21.64
N ALA A 32 -14.58 -31.47 -21.94
CA ALA A 32 -14.80 -32.01 -23.27
C ALA A 32 -16.25 -31.80 -23.74
N LEU A 33 -17.24 -32.04 -22.87
CA LEU A 33 -18.66 -31.78 -23.17
C LEU A 33 -18.91 -30.30 -23.45
N CYS A 34 -18.41 -29.40 -22.60
CA CYS A 34 -18.55 -27.95 -22.80
C CYS A 34 -17.91 -27.47 -24.10
N LEU A 35 -16.71 -27.95 -24.42
CA LEU A 35 -16.03 -27.61 -25.67
C LEU A 35 -16.82 -28.11 -26.89
N THR A 36 -17.33 -29.34 -26.87
CA THR A 36 -18.14 -29.86 -27.99
C THR A 36 -19.42 -29.07 -28.21
N ALA A 37 -20.09 -28.64 -27.13
CA ALA A 37 -21.27 -27.80 -27.21
C ALA A 37 -20.96 -26.41 -27.79
N ALA A 38 -19.84 -25.80 -27.38
CA ALA A 38 -19.38 -24.52 -27.90
C ALA A 38 -19.04 -24.60 -29.40
N VAL A 39 -18.35 -25.68 -29.82
CA VAL A 39 -18.00 -25.90 -31.24
C VAL A 39 -19.25 -26.10 -32.09
N GLN A 40 -20.27 -26.82 -31.61
CA GLN A 40 -21.54 -27.02 -32.34
C GLN A 40 -22.29 -25.72 -32.61
N ASN A 41 -22.13 -24.71 -31.76
CA ASN A 41 -22.71 -23.38 -31.94
C ASN A 41 -21.85 -22.44 -32.79
N SER A 42 -20.68 -22.89 -33.24
CA SER A 42 -19.72 -22.10 -34.00
C SER A 42 -19.61 -22.55 -35.46
N SER A 43 -18.93 -21.76 -36.29
CA SER A 43 -18.59 -22.12 -37.67
C SER A 43 -17.33 -22.99 -37.79
N CYS A 44 -16.64 -23.27 -36.69
CA CYS A 44 -15.43 -24.09 -36.70
C CYS A 44 -15.76 -25.59 -36.81
N SER A 45 -14.95 -26.33 -37.59
CA SER A 45 -14.99 -27.79 -37.61
C SER A 45 -14.39 -28.35 -36.32
N ALA A 46 -14.89 -29.49 -35.83
CA ALA A 46 -14.37 -30.16 -34.64
C ALA A 46 -12.90 -30.60 -34.76
N LEU A 47 -12.36 -30.69 -35.98
CA LEU A 47 -10.96 -31.05 -36.25
C LEU A 47 -10.07 -29.83 -36.52
N ASP A 48 -10.63 -28.62 -36.65
CA ASP A 48 -9.87 -27.42 -36.94
C ASP A 48 -9.45 -26.71 -35.65
N SER A 49 -8.36 -27.21 -35.07
CA SER A 49 -7.79 -26.63 -33.85
C SER A 49 -7.36 -25.17 -34.01
N ALA A 50 -6.98 -24.73 -35.22
CA ALA A 50 -6.57 -23.36 -35.45
C ALA A 50 -7.77 -22.40 -35.42
N CYS A 51 -8.92 -22.82 -35.95
CA CYS A 51 -10.17 -22.08 -35.82
C CYS A 51 -10.62 -21.99 -34.37
N ILE A 52 -10.65 -23.13 -33.65
CA ILE A 52 -11.09 -23.21 -32.25
C ILE A 52 -10.25 -22.30 -31.34
N CYS A 53 -8.93 -22.30 -31.50
CA CYS A 53 -8.03 -21.50 -30.68
C CYS A 53 -8.08 -19.99 -30.95
N ASN A 54 -8.62 -19.56 -32.10
CA ASN A 54 -8.70 -18.14 -32.47
C ASN A 54 -10.13 -17.56 -32.35
N ASP A 55 -11.13 -18.40 -32.09
CA ASP A 55 -12.51 -17.95 -31.91
C ASP A 55 -12.79 -17.58 -30.45
N ALA A 56 -12.90 -16.27 -30.19
CA ALA A 56 -13.18 -15.74 -28.86
C ALA A 56 -14.58 -16.14 -28.33
N GLY A 57 -15.55 -16.41 -29.22
CA GLY A 57 -16.89 -16.85 -28.86
C GLY A 57 -16.88 -18.27 -28.31
N ILE A 58 -16.15 -19.18 -28.95
CA ILE A 58 -15.97 -20.56 -28.45
C ILE A 58 -15.28 -20.54 -27.08
N ILE A 59 -14.20 -19.77 -26.94
CA ILE A 59 -13.46 -19.66 -25.67
C ILE A 59 -14.36 -19.13 -24.56
N ALA A 60 -15.15 -18.08 -24.83
CA ALA A 60 -16.07 -17.53 -23.84
C ALA A 60 -17.18 -18.52 -23.45
N GLN A 61 -17.86 -19.13 -24.41
CA GLN A 61 -18.93 -20.09 -24.16
C GLN A 61 -18.44 -21.35 -23.44
N ALA A 62 -17.28 -21.87 -23.84
CA ALA A 62 -16.66 -23.01 -23.17
C ALA A 62 -16.30 -22.65 -21.72
N SER A 63 -15.69 -21.48 -21.49
CA SER A 63 -15.34 -21.04 -20.13
C SER A 63 -16.56 -20.84 -19.24
N GLU A 64 -17.66 -20.30 -19.77
CA GLU A 64 -18.91 -20.13 -19.03
C GLU A 64 -19.52 -21.48 -18.65
N CYS A 65 -19.61 -22.42 -19.61
CA CYS A 65 -20.08 -23.78 -19.35
C CYS A 65 -19.21 -24.52 -18.33
N GLU A 66 -17.89 -24.39 -18.42
CA GLU A 66 -16.93 -25.00 -17.50
C GLU A 66 -17.13 -24.49 -16.07
N THR A 67 -17.33 -23.18 -15.87
CA THR A 67 -17.56 -22.62 -14.53
C THR A 67 -18.86 -23.10 -13.89
N LEU A 68 -19.84 -23.53 -14.68
CA LEU A 68 -21.13 -24.03 -14.20
C LEU A 68 -21.14 -25.55 -13.95
N THR A 69 -20.34 -26.30 -14.69
CA THR A 69 -20.46 -27.77 -14.78
C THR A 69 -19.25 -28.51 -14.20
N CYS A 70 -18.06 -27.93 -14.29
CA CYS A 70 -16.80 -28.56 -13.85
C CYS A 70 -16.42 -28.13 -12.43
N THR A 71 -15.60 -28.94 -11.76
CA THR A 71 -14.89 -28.50 -10.56
C THR A 71 -13.78 -27.50 -10.92
N VAL A 72 -13.37 -26.64 -9.98
CA VAL A 72 -12.32 -25.64 -10.24
C VAL A 72 -11.00 -26.29 -10.69
N LYS A 73 -10.64 -27.44 -10.10
CA LYS A 73 -9.44 -28.19 -10.49
C LYS A 73 -9.54 -28.73 -11.92
N GLU A 74 -10.72 -29.20 -12.34
CA GLU A 74 -10.96 -29.63 -13.73
C GLU A 74 -10.90 -28.45 -14.70
N THR A 75 -11.51 -27.30 -14.37
CA THR A 75 -11.45 -26.08 -15.18
C THR A 75 -10.01 -25.61 -15.36
N LEU A 76 -9.20 -25.59 -14.28
CA LEU A 76 -7.78 -25.22 -14.38
C LEU A 76 -6.97 -26.22 -15.20
N THR A 77 -7.28 -27.52 -15.09
CA THR A 77 -6.63 -28.56 -15.88
C THR A 77 -6.97 -28.41 -17.36
N ALA A 78 -8.25 -28.15 -17.68
CA ALA A 78 -8.72 -27.89 -19.02
C ALA A 78 -8.06 -26.63 -19.60
N ALA A 79 -8.01 -25.54 -18.85
CA ALA A 79 -7.32 -24.31 -19.26
C ALA A 79 -5.83 -24.55 -19.55
N ASN A 80 -5.15 -25.38 -18.77
CA ASN A 80 -3.74 -25.72 -19.02
C ASN A 80 -3.55 -26.49 -20.32
N ILE A 81 -4.38 -27.52 -20.54
CA ILE A 81 -4.32 -28.35 -21.74
C ILE A 81 -4.67 -27.52 -22.98
N SER A 82 -5.72 -26.71 -22.91
CA SER A 82 -6.12 -25.79 -23.98
C SER A 82 -5.01 -24.79 -24.29
N ALA A 83 -4.32 -24.25 -23.27
CA ALA A 83 -3.20 -23.35 -23.46
C ALA A 83 -2.01 -24.03 -24.16
N ILE A 84 -1.72 -25.29 -23.84
CA ILE A 84 -0.68 -26.08 -24.51
C ILE A 84 -1.08 -26.37 -25.97
N HIS A 85 -2.32 -26.80 -26.20
CA HIS A 85 -2.82 -27.14 -27.52
C HIS A 85 -2.87 -25.92 -28.46
N CYS A 86 -3.28 -24.76 -27.94
CA CYS A 86 -3.35 -23.52 -28.70
C CYS A 86 -2.00 -22.79 -28.82
N ASN A 87 -0.90 -23.39 -28.33
CA ASN A 87 0.43 -22.76 -28.26
C ASN A 87 0.37 -21.33 -27.66
N ALA A 88 -0.44 -21.16 -26.61
CA ALA A 88 -0.61 -19.87 -25.96
C ALA A 88 0.72 -19.37 -25.37
N PRO A 89 1.04 -18.07 -25.48
CA PRO A 89 2.33 -17.54 -25.04
C PRO A 89 2.59 -17.83 -23.56
N LEU A 90 3.83 -18.21 -23.23
CA LEU A 90 4.25 -18.41 -21.84
C LEU A 90 4.44 -17.04 -21.17
N ARG A 91 3.50 -16.70 -20.29
CA ARG A 91 3.54 -15.49 -19.48
C ARG A 91 4.21 -15.79 -18.13
N ASP A 92 5.36 -15.16 -17.86
CA ASP A 92 6.11 -15.31 -16.60
C ASP A 92 6.74 -13.99 -16.17
N ASN A 93 6.16 -13.38 -15.13
CA ASN A 93 6.65 -12.16 -14.50
C ASN A 93 7.41 -12.41 -13.19
N GLY A 94 7.70 -13.68 -12.83
CA GLY A 94 8.34 -14.02 -11.56
C GLY A 94 9.73 -13.37 -11.41
N LYS A 95 10.53 -13.36 -12.49
CA LYS A 95 11.86 -12.70 -12.49
C LYS A 95 11.76 -11.19 -12.27
N SER A 96 10.76 -10.55 -12.88
CA SER A 96 10.49 -9.12 -12.69
C SER A 96 10.13 -8.83 -11.24
N PHE A 97 9.28 -9.66 -10.62
CA PHE A 97 8.91 -9.51 -9.20
C PHE A 97 10.12 -9.62 -8.26
N THR A 98 10.97 -10.63 -8.49
CA THR A 98 12.18 -10.85 -7.71
C THR A 98 13.15 -9.68 -7.86
N THR A 99 13.38 -9.23 -9.09
CA THR A 99 14.26 -8.09 -9.39
C THR A 99 13.78 -6.84 -8.68
N THR A 100 12.49 -6.51 -8.78
CA THR A 100 11.90 -5.37 -8.07
C THR A 100 12.07 -5.48 -6.57
N SER A 101 11.83 -6.66 -5.98
CA SER A 101 11.97 -6.87 -4.54
C SER A 101 13.41 -6.63 -4.06
N ILE A 102 14.42 -7.10 -4.80
CA ILE A 102 15.84 -6.88 -4.50
C ILE A 102 16.21 -5.40 -4.62
N VAL A 103 15.80 -4.74 -5.70
CA VAL A 103 16.07 -3.30 -5.90
C VAL A 103 15.41 -2.47 -4.79
N CYS A 104 14.17 -2.78 -4.44
CA CYS A 104 13.44 -2.11 -3.36
C CYS A 104 14.12 -2.31 -1.99
N ALA A 105 14.55 -3.54 -1.68
CA ALA A 105 15.28 -3.84 -0.45
C ALA A 105 16.60 -3.06 -0.35
N THR A 106 17.39 -3.04 -1.42
CA THR A 106 18.67 -2.33 -1.46
C THR A 106 18.48 -0.82 -1.32
N VAL A 107 17.54 -0.22 -2.05
CA VAL A 107 17.23 1.22 -1.98
C VAL A 107 16.77 1.64 -0.58
N THR A 108 15.85 0.89 0.03
CA THR A 108 15.36 1.20 1.38
C THR A 108 16.45 1.08 2.45
N MET A 109 17.28 0.04 2.36
CA MET A 109 18.39 -0.17 3.29
C MET A 109 19.45 0.93 3.16
N LEU A 110 19.78 1.37 1.95
CA LEU A 110 20.67 2.51 1.71
C LEU A 110 20.09 3.82 2.26
N ALA A 111 18.81 4.09 2.03
CA ALA A 111 18.15 5.30 2.49
C ALA A 111 18.14 5.41 4.03
N VAL A 112 17.79 4.31 4.72
CA VAL A 112 17.82 4.26 6.19
C VAL A 112 19.25 4.27 6.72
N GLY A 113 20.19 3.58 6.06
CA GLY A 113 21.61 3.63 6.40
C GLY A 113 22.18 5.05 6.37
N LEU A 114 21.88 5.81 5.31
CA LEU A 114 22.26 7.23 5.21
C LEU A 114 21.62 8.08 6.31
N ARG A 115 20.35 7.82 6.64
CA ARG A 115 19.65 8.50 7.74
C ARG A 115 20.32 8.25 9.09
N LEU A 116 20.65 6.99 9.42
CA LEU A 116 21.32 6.65 10.68
C LEU A 116 22.74 7.22 10.73
N PHE A 117 23.48 7.11 9.63
CA PHE A 117 24.80 7.69 9.49
C PHE A 117 24.80 9.20 9.77
N GLN A 118 23.80 9.94 9.26
CA GLN A 118 23.63 11.36 9.56
C GLN A 118 23.51 11.65 11.04
N ARG A 119 22.69 10.87 11.75
CA ARG A 119 22.42 11.05 13.18
C ARG A 119 23.70 10.82 13.98
N VAL A 120 24.41 9.74 13.67
CA VAL A 120 25.68 9.39 14.33
C VAL A 120 26.76 10.44 14.04
N TRP A 121 26.93 10.85 12.78
CA TRP A 121 27.93 11.87 12.40
C TRP A 121 27.71 13.18 13.16
N LYS A 122 26.45 13.62 13.28
CA LYS A 122 26.10 14.89 13.94
C LYS A 122 25.87 14.75 15.45
N SER A 123 26.11 13.58 16.03
CA SER A 123 25.85 13.28 17.45
C SER A 123 24.44 13.68 17.90
N VAL A 124 23.45 13.48 17.03
CA VAL A 124 22.04 13.79 17.29
C VAL A 124 21.41 12.59 17.99
N THR A 125 20.67 12.84 19.07
CA THR A 125 19.95 11.78 19.80
C THR A 125 18.92 11.11 18.92
N LEU A 126 18.91 9.76 18.95
CA LEU A 126 17.94 8.94 18.24
C LEU A 126 16.53 9.22 18.79
N GLY A 127 15.64 9.65 17.93
CA GLY A 127 14.23 9.86 18.29
C GLY A 127 13.39 8.59 18.12
N LEU A 128 12.16 8.63 18.61
CA LEU A 128 11.16 7.58 18.34
C LEU A 128 10.91 7.41 16.83
N ASP A 129 11.05 8.48 16.05
CA ASP A 129 10.96 8.45 14.59
C ASP A 129 12.06 7.57 13.95
N ASP A 130 13.27 7.59 14.52
CA ASP A 130 14.41 6.80 14.06
C ASP A 130 14.27 5.31 14.44
N LEU A 131 13.73 4.99 15.62
CA LEU A 131 13.47 3.61 16.01
C LEU A 131 12.37 2.98 15.15
N LEU A 132 11.31 3.74 14.90
CA LEU A 132 10.17 3.27 14.12
C LEU A 132 10.56 2.99 12.66
N ILE A 133 11.35 3.86 12.02
CA ILE A 133 11.80 3.63 10.64
C ILE A 133 12.75 2.42 10.53
N VAL A 134 13.55 2.14 11.56
CA VAL A 134 14.37 0.92 11.62
C VAL A 134 13.49 -0.33 11.72
N GLY A 135 12.46 -0.32 12.56
CA GLY A 135 11.48 -1.41 12.60
C GLY A 135 10.77 -1.62 11.26
N THR A 136 10.38 -0.53 10.60
CA THR A 136 9.76 -0.54 9.27
C THR A 136 10.68 -1.15 8.21
N VAL A 137 11.98 -0.79 8.16
CA VAL A 137 12.88 -1.35 7.12
C VAL A 137 13.18 -2.82 7.36
N LEU A 138 13.30 -3.26 8.62
CA LEU A 138 13.49 -4.68 8.97
C LEU A 138 12.26 -5.51 8.56
N THR A 139 11.07 -4.97 8.81
CA THR A 139 9.81 -5.62 8.44
C THR A 139 9.61 -5.62 6.92
N ASN A 140 10.00 -4.54 6.23
CA ASN A 140 10.00 -4.49 4.77
C ASN A 140 11.01 -5.48 4.16
N LEU A 141 12.16 -5.69 4.79
CA LEU A 141 13.13 -6.71 4.36
C LEU A 141 12.53 -8.11 4.48
N ALA A 142 11.86 -8.42 5.58
CA ALA A 142 11.14 -9.69 5.74
C ALA A 142 10.06 -9.87 4.65
N LEU A 143 9.30 -8.82 4.34
CA LEU A 143 8.33 -8.82 3.24
C LEU A 143 9.00 -9.09 1.88
N CYS A 144 10.16 -8.48 1.60
CA CYS A 144 10.93 -8.75 0.37
C CYS A 144 11.35 -10.23 0.28
N LEU A 145 11.79 -10.83 1.39
CA LEU A 145 12.17 -12.24 1.43
C LEU A 145 10.97 -13.15 1.16
N ILE A 146 9.79 -12.84 1.72
CA ILE A 146 8.55 -13.56 1.44
C ILE A 146 8.14 -13.41 -0.04
N ASN A 147 8.30 -12.24 -0.63
CA ASN A 147 8.02 -12.03 -2.05
C ASN A 147 8.91 -12.90 -2.96
N ILE A 148 10.19 -13.06 -2.62
CA ILE A 148 11.15 -13.83 -3.41
C ILE A 148 10.95 -15.33 -3.19
N TYR A 149 11.04 -15.78 -1.94
CA TYR A 149 11.04 -17.22 -1.60
C TYR A 149 9.65 -17.82 -1.42
N GLY A 150 8.64 -17.00 -1.11
CA GLY A 150 7.26 -17.43 -0.94
C GLY A 150 6.44 -17.25 -2.21
N LEU A 151 6.36 -16.04 -2.76
CA LEU A 151 5.51 -15.79 -3.95
C LEU A 151 6.21 -16.21 -5.24
N SER A 152 7.37 -15.63 -5.55
CA SER A 152 8.04 -15.86 -6.84
C SER A 152 8.46 -17.31 -7.03
N ALA A 153 8.99 -17.95 -5.98
CA ALA A 153 9.38 -19.36 -6.02
C ALA A 153 8.21 -20.32 -6.29
N ASN A 154 7.00 -20.01 -5.80
CA ASN A 154 5.81 -20.83 -6.03
C ASN A 154 5.11 -20.52 -7.36
N GLY A 155 5.57 -19.54 -8.14
CA GLY A 155 5.03 -19.22 -9.47
C GLY A 155 4.09 -18.02 -9.53
N PHE A 156 4.16 -17.10 -8.56
CA PHE A 156 3.44 -15.83 -8.63
C PHE A 156 3.83 -15.01 -9.88
N GLY A 157 2.85 -14.44 -10.57
CA GLY A 157 3.06 -13.77 -11.86
C GLY A 157 3.17 -14.73 -13.05
N LYS A 158 2.74 -15.99 -12.90
CA LYS A 158 2.47 -16.92 -14.00
C LYS A 158 0.96 -17.14 -14.12
N ASP A 159 0.54 -17.67 -15.27
CA ASP A 159 -0.84 -18.13 -15.45
C ASP A 159 -1.21 -19.19 -14.41
N ILE A 160 -2.35 -19.02 -13.73
CA ILE A 160 -2.78 -19.90 -12.64
C ILE A 160 -2.86 -21.37 -13.06
N TRP A 161 -3.32 -21.66 -14.29
CA TRP A 161 -3.42 -23.01 -14.84
C TRP A 161 -2.07 -23.68 -15.13
N LYS A 162 -0.96 -22.94 -15.14
CA LYS A 162 0.40 -23.49 -15.27
C LYS A 162 1.06 -23.79 -13.93
N VAL A 163 0.41 -23.46 -12.82
CA VAL A 163 0.91 -23.64 -11.46
C VAL A 163 0.28 -24.89 -10.85
N SER A 164 1.07 -25.67 -10.09
CA SER A 164 0.52 -26.85 -9.41
C SER A 164 -0.45 -26.47 -8.28
N PHE A 165 -1.47 -27.29 -8.03
CA PHE A 165 -2.48 -27.02 -7.00
C PHE A 165 -1.91 -26.73 -5.59
N PRO A 166 -0.89 -27.46 -5.09
CA PRO A 166 -0.29 -27.12 -3.80
C PRO A 166 0.41 -25.75 -3.82
N GLN A 167 1.05 -25.39 -4.93
CA GLN A 167 1.71 -24.09 -5.08
C GLN A 167 0.70 -22.94 -5.15
N ILE A 168 -0.49 -23.13 -5.73
CA ILE A 168 -1.57 -22.13 -5.72
C ILE A 168 -1.95 -21.79 -4.27
N THR A 169 -2.13 -22.83 -3.44
CA THR A 169 -2.43 -22.66 -2.01
C THR A 169 -1.35 -21.84 -1.30
N GLU A 170 -0.08 -22.16 -1.54
CA GLU A 170 1.05 -21.43 -0.95
C GLU A 170 1.15 -19.99 -1.47
N ILE A 171 0.91 -19.72 -2.76
CA ILE A 171 0.87 -18.35 -3.31
C ILE A 171 -0.18 -17.51 -2.57
N ILE A 172 -1.40 -18.04 -2.40
CA ILE A 172 -2.49 -17.31 -1.75
C ILE A 172 -2.17 -17.10 -0.27
N ARG A 173 -1.58 -18.11 0.39
CA ARG A 173 -1.14 -18.03 1.78
C ARG A 173 -0.04 -16.99 1.99
N TYR A 174 0.98 -16.93 1.13
CA TYR A 174 2.00 -15.88 1.24
C TYR A 174 1.44 -14.50 0.86
N SER A 175 0.55 -14.43 -0.12
CA SER A 175 -0.15 -13.18 -0.47
C SER A 175 -0.94 -12.62 0.71
N TYR A 176 -1.61 -13.48 1.49
CA TYR A 176 -2.26 -13.11 2.75
C TYR A 176 -1.28 -12.49 3.75
N ILE A 177 -0.14 -13.14 3.98
CA ILE A 177 0.87 -12.66 4.94
C ILE A 177 1.43 -11.31 4.49
N VAL A 178 1.78 -11.17 3.21
CA VAL A 178 2.28 -9.93 2.62
C VAL A 178 1.24 -8.82 2.73
N GLN A 179 -0.04 -9.13 2.52
CA GLN A 179 -1.13 -8.19 2.69
C GLN A 179 -1.18 -7.67 4.14
N VAL A 180 -1.24 -8.54 5.14
CA VAL A 180 -1.25 -8.13 6.56
C VAL A 180 -0.07 -7.22 6.91
N ILE A 181 1.14 -7.60 6.47
CA ILE A 181 2.36 -6.82 6.72
C ILE A 181 2.28 -5.45 6.02
N TYR A 182 1.78 -5.39 4.79
CA TYR A 182 1.59 -4.15 4.04
C TYR A 182 0.65 -3.18 4.77
N PHE A 183 -0.50 -3.66 5.26
CA PHE A 183 -1.46 -2.85 6.02
C PHE A 183 -0.88 -2.28 7.31
N ALA A 184 0.12 -2.93 7.90
CA ALA A 184 0.85 -2.44 9.07
C ALA A 184 2.01 -1.48 8.71
N LEU A 185 2.71 -1.72 7.60
CA LEU A 185 3.86 -0.92 7.18
C LEU A 185 3.49 0.49 6.71
N ILE A 186 2.43 0.63 5.91
CA ILE A 186 1.98 1.93 5.40
C ILE A 186 1.72 2.96 6.52
N PRO A 187 0.92 2.66 7.56
CA PRO A 187 0.70 3.61 8.65
C PRO A 187 1.97 3.84 9.47
N ALA A 188 2.82 2.82 9.66
CA ALA A 188 4.10 2.98 10.33
C ALA A 188 4.99 4.01 9.60
N ILE A 189 5.11 3.93 8.27
CA ILE A 189 5.84 4.91 7.45
C ILE A 189 5.27 6.33 7.65
N LYS A 190 3.95 6.48 7.56
CA LYS A 190 3.26 7.77 7.70
C LYS A 190 3.46 8.37 9.09
N ILE A 191 3.37 7.55 10.14
CA ILE A 191 3.62 7.95 11.53
C ILE A 191 5.08 8.39 11.71
N SER A 192 6.06 7.69 11.12
CA SER A 192 7.47 8.12 11.16
C SER A 192 7.65 9.53 10.56
N ILE A 193 7.02 9.79 9.42
CA ILE A 193 7.04 11.12 8.77
C ILE A 193 6.37 12.17 9.67
N LEU A 194 5.19 11.87 10.21
CA LEU A 194 4.45 12.80 11.06
C LEU A 194 5.19 13.14 12.37
N LEU A 195 5.82 12.15 13.01
CA LEU A 195 6.65 12.36 14.20
C LEU A 195 7.85 13.27 13.87
N PHE A 196 8.44 13.10 12.70
CA PHE A 196 9.48 13.99 12.22
C PHE A 196 8.96 15.43 12.01
N LEU A 197 7.78 15.60 11.41
CA LEU A 197 7.14 16.91 11.26
C LEU A 197 6.82 17.57 12.62
N LEU A 198 6.41 16.78 13.62
CA LEU A 198 6.14 17.26 14.98
C LEU A 198 7.39 17.84 15.66
N ARG A 199 8.58 17.31 15.32
CA ARG A 199 9.88 17.77 15.80
C ARG A 199 10.31 19.09 15.15
N ILE A 200 9.95 19.30 13.89
CA ILE A 200 10.27 20.53 13.14
C ILE A 200 9.35 21.67 13.54
N PHE A 201 8.04 21.43 13.56
CA PHE A 201 7.07 22.51 13.75
C PHE A 201 6.84 22.77 15.24
N ILE A 202 7.02 24.04 15.62
CA ILE A 202 6.88 24.50 17.01
C ILE A 202 5.49 25.13 17.24
N THR A 203 4.80 25.56 16.18
CA THR A 203 3.47 26.21 16.26
C THR A 203 2.42 25.32 16.91
N TYR A 204 1.72 25.83 17.93
CA TYR A 204 0.72 25.09 18.71
C TYR A 204 -0.36 24.43 17.85
N HIS A 205 -1.05 25.20 17.00
CA HIS A 205 -2.12 24.67 16.14
C HIS A 205 -1.63 23.58 15.19
N MET A 206 -0.41 23.71 14.66
CA MET A 206 0.18 22.73 13.75
C MET A 206 0.49 21.42 14.47
N ARG A 207 1.01 21.51 15.69
CA ARG A 207 1.29 20.33 16.52
C ARG A 207 0.04 19.53 16.82
N ILE A 208 -1.07 20.21 17.16
CA ILE A 208 -2.37 19.57 17.39
C ILE A 208 -2.84 18.85 16.13
N MET A 209 -2.77 19.49 14.95
CA MET A 209 -3.17 18.87 13.68
C MET A 209 -2.33 17.63 13.35
N ILE A 210 -1.01 17.69 13.57
CA ILE A 210 -0.11 16.54 13.36
C ILE A 210 -0.44 15.41 14.35
N GLN A 211 -0.61 15.71 15.63
CA GLN A 211 -0.96 14.70 16.65
C GLN A 211 -2.31 14.04 16.37
N ALA A 212 -3.32 14.82 15.97
CA ALA A 212 -4.62 14.30 15.53
C ALA A 212 -4.48 13.39 14.31
N THR A 213 -3.62 13.76 13.34
CA THR A 213 -3.35 12.94 12.14
C THR A 213 -2.63 11.64 12.50
N ILE A 214 -1.68 11.66 13.45
CA ILE A 214 -1.00 10.46 13.96
C ILE A 214 -2.03 9.52 14.58
N LEU A 215 -2.89 10.03 15.47
CA LEU A 215 -3.92 9.23 16.13
C LEU A 215 -4.90 8.64 15.11
N PHE A 216 -5.37 9.44 14.16
CA PHE A 216 -6.24 8.97 13.09
C PHE A 216 -5.58 7.85 12.27
N ASN A 217 -4.34 8.04 11.85
CA ASN A 217 -3.61 7.06 11.05
C ASN A 217 -3.36 5.75 11.81
N LEU A 218 -3.05 5.84 13.11
CA LEU A 218 -2.89 4.67 13.99
C LEU A 218 -4.21 3.89 14.12
N LEU A 219 -5.33 4.58 14.39
CA LEU A 219 -6.63 3.94 14.55
C LEU A 219 -7.10 3.27 13.26
N VAL A 220 -6.95 3.94 12.11
CA VAL A 220 -7.25 3.37 10.80
C VAL A 220 -6.35 2.16 10.54
N GLY A 221 -5.04 2.29 10.74
CA GLY A 221 -4.09 1.19 10.53
C GLY A 221 -4.42 -0.05 11.35
N VAL A 222 -4.63 0.11 12.66
CA VAL A 222 -4.98 -1.00 13.56
C VAL A 222 -6.31 -1.64 13.16
N THR A 223 -7.33 -0.83 12.83
CA THR A 223 -8.64 -1.34 12.41
C THR A 223 -8.51 -2.22 11.17
N TYR A 224 -7.83 -1.74 10.13
CA TYR A 224 -7.69 -2.48 8.89
C TYR A 224 -6.77 -3.70 9.01
N VAL A 225 -5.74 -3.67 9.86
CA VAL A 225 -4.94 -4.86 10.18
C VAL A 225 -5.80 -5.94 10.83
N ILE A 226 -6.63 -5.58 11.82
CA ILE A 226 -7.54 -6.53 12.47
C ILE A 226 -8.55 -7.09 11.47
N LEU A 227 -9.18 -6.23 10.66
CA LEU A 227 -10.13 -6.65 9.64
C LEU A 227 -9.48 -7.59 8.61
N ASN A 228 -8.24 -7.32 8.20
CA ASN A 228 -7.51 -8.15 7.24
C ASN A 228 -7.11 -9.51 7.84
N ILE A 229 -6.67 -9.55 9.10
CA ILE A 229 -6.36 -10.81 9.79
C ILE A 229 -7.61 -11.69 9.88
N PHE A 230 -8.75 -11.11 10.27
CA PHE A 230 -10.01 -11.84 10.47
C PHE A 230 -10.97 -11.72 9.28
N GLN A 231 -10.45 -11.54 8.06
CA GLN A 231 -11.28 -11.34 6.87
C GLN A 231 -12.08 -12.57 6.46
N CYS A 232 -11.66 -13.77 6.86
CA CYS A 232 -12.37 -15.02 6.59
C CYS A 232 -12.61 -15.83 7.86
N ARG A 233 -13.69 -16.63 7.85
CA ARG A 233 -14.06 -17.57 8.91
C ARG A 233 -14.26 -18.97 8.32
N PRO A 234 -13.40 -19.96 8.68
CA PRO A 234 -12.15 -19.83 9.44
C PRO A 234 -11.07 -19.05 8.66
N ILE A 235 -10.01 -18.57 9.34
CA ILE A 235 -8.93 -17.81 8.69
C ILE A 235 -8.28 -18.62 7.56
N SER A 236 -8.15 -19.94 7.74
CA SER A 236 -7.61 -20.84 6.73
C SER A 236 -8.39 -20.86 5.43
N PHE A 237 -9.67 -20.50 5.48
CA PHE A 237 -10.52 -20.42 4.30
C PHE A 237 -9.99 -19.42 3.27
N PHE A 238 -9.22 -18.41 3.66
CA PHE A 238 -8.63 -17.47 2.70
C PHE A 238 -7.74 -18.16 1.65
N TRP A 239 -6.92 -19.13 2.07
CA TRP A 239 -6.00 -19.85 1.16
C TRP A 239 -6.50 -21.22 0.72
N THR A 240 -7.62 -21.71 1.27
CA THR A 240 -8.27 -22.95 0.82
C THR A 240 -9.53 -22.72 0.01
N SER A 241 -10.04 -21.49 -0.10
CA SER A 241 -11.29 -21.21 -0.84
C SER A 241 -11.18 -21.40 -2.35
N TRP A 242 -9.98 -21.32 -2.91
CA TRP A 242 -9.76 -21.34 -4.35
C TRP A 242 -10.15 -22.66 -5.02
N ASP A 243 -10.17 -23.77 -4.28
CA ASP A 243 -10.52 -25.09 -4.84
C ASP A 243 -12.03 -25.37 -4.86
N GLY A 244 -12.83 -24.56 -4.16
CA GLY A 244 -14.27 -24.76 -4.02
C GLY A 244 -14.69 -25.99 -3.19
N GLU A 245 -13.74 -26.69 -2.56
CA GLU A 245 -14.00 -27.90 -1.76
C GLU A 245 -14.22 -27.58 -0.28
N HIS A 246 -13.73 -26.42 0.17
CA HIS A 246 -13.81 -25.98 1.55
C HIS A 246 -15.03 -25.09 1.78
N GLN A 247 -15.60 -25.15 2.99
CA GLN A 247 -16.68 -24.27 3.41
C GLN A 247 -16.17 -23.15 4.32
N GLY A 248 -16.63 -21.94 4.07
CA GLY A 248 -16.32 -20.77 4.87
C GLY A 248 -16.92 -19.52 4.24
N THR A 249 -16.78 -18.41 4.95
CA THR A 249 -17.22 -17.10 4.46
C THR A 249 -16.12 -16.08 4.66
N CYS A 250 -15.98 -15.17 3.69
CA CYS A 250 -15.08 -14.03 3.77
C CYS A 250 -15.90 -12.75 3.65
N ILE A 251 -15.40 -11.67 4.25
CA ILE A 251 -15.86 -10.32 3.91
C ILE A 251 -15.47 -9.98 2.47
N ASP A 252 -16.06 -8.93 1.92
CA ASP A 252 -15.64 -8.41 0.62
C ASP A 252 -14.22 -7.82 0.72
N VAL A 253 -13.24 -8.65 0.34
CA VAL A 253 -11.80 -8.31 0.37
C VAL A 253 -11.50 -7.18 -0.61
N VAL A 254 -12.21 -7.11 -1.74
CA VAL A 254 -12.03 -6.05 -2.74
C VAL A 254 -12.49 -4.71 -2.17
N ALA A 255 -13.67 -4.67 -1.54
CA ALA A 255 -14.16 -3.48 -0.86
C ALA A 255 -13.26 -3.06 0.32
N LEU A 256 -12.74 -4.02 1.10
CA LEU A 256 -11.79 -3.75 2.18
C LEU A 256 -10.52 -3.06 1.64
N VAL A 257 -9.88 -3.63 0.61
CA VAL A 257 -8.63 -3.10 0.05
C VAL A 257 -8.85 -1.75 -0.63
N ASN A 258 -9.94 -1.58 -1.37
CA ASN A 258 -10.26 -0.32 -2.05
C ASN A 258 -10.57 0.81 -1.06
N SER A 259 -11.36 0.54 -0.02
CA SER A 259 -11.67 1.55 1.01
C SER A 259 -10.41 2.01 1.74
N TYR A 260 -9.52 1.08 2.11
CA TYR A 260 -8.24 1.41 2.72
C TYR A 260 -7.35 2.26 1.81
N ALA A 261 -7.24 1.88 0.54
CA ALA A 261 -6.43 2.60 -0.44
C ALA A 261 -6.91 4.06 -0.63
N ILE A 262 -8.23 4.30 -0.69
CA ILE A 262 -8.80 5.64 -0.78
C ILE A 262 -8.46 6.47 0.46
N ILE A 263 -8.69 5.93 1.66
CA ILE A 263 -8.40 6.62 2.92
C ILE A 263 -6.90 6.94 3.01
N SER A 264 -6.06 5.99 2.61
CA SER A 264 -4.60 6.16 2.60
C SER A 264 -4.18 7.35 1.72
N ILE A 265 -4.70 7.45 0.49
CA ILE A 265 -4.41 8.55 -0.44
C ILE A 265 -4.88 9.90 0.12
N VAL A 266 -6.08 9.95 0.74
CA VAL A 266 -6.58 11.18 1.37
C VAL A 266 -5.63 11.67 2.46
N VAL A 267 -5.11 10.74 3.28
CA VAL A 267 -4.11 11.07 4.30
C VAL A 267 -2.80 11.55 3.66
N ASP A 268 -2.38 11.01 2.52
CA ASP A 268 -1.16 11.44 1.84
C ASP A 268 -1.27 12.87 1.31
N VAL A 269 -2.39 13.20 0.67
CA VAL A 269 -2.70 14.57 0.24
C VAL A 269 -2.76 15.52 1.44
N TRP A 270 -3.38 15.11 2.54
CA TRP A 270 -3.41 15.91 3.77
C TRP A 270 -2.00 16.15 4.33
N MET A 271 -1.17 15.12 4.41
CA MET A 271 0.22 15.21 4.86
C MET A 271 1.07 16.12 3.98
N LEU A 272 0.78 16.20 2.68
CA LEU A 272 1.42 17.13 1.75
C LEU A 272 0.99 18.59 2.01
N ILE A 273 -0.29 18.83 2.29
CA ILE A 273 -0.84 20.18 2.54
C ILE A 273 -0.26 20.80 3.82
N LEU A 274 -0.09 19.99 4.87
CA LEU A 274 0.41 20.41 6.19
C LEU A 274 1.65 21.33 6.12
N PRO A 275 2.80 20.90 5.55
CA PRO A 275 3.98 21.75 5.48
C PRO A 275 3.84 22.93 4.51
N ILE A 276 3.03 22.84 3.45
CA ILE A 276 2.84 23.93 2.47
C ILE A 276 2.25 25.16 3.14
N ILE A 277 1.21 24.97 3.96
CA ILE A 277 0.53 26.08 4.66
C ILE A 277 1.52 26.88 5.50
N GLN A 278 2.46 26.18 6.15
CA GLN A 278 3.47 26.82 7.00
C GLN A 278 4.58 27.50 6.18
N VAL A 279 5.02 26.85 5.10
CA VAL A 279 6.09 27.39 4.23
C VAL A 279 5.62 28.62 3.46
N TYR A 280 4.36 28.68 3.04
CA TYR A 280 3.81 29.85 2.35
C TYR A 280 3.85 31.12 3.20
N LYS A 281 3.76 30.99 4.53
CA LYS A 281 3.82 32.11 5.48
C LYS A 281 5.24 32.55 5.84
N LEU A 282 6.28 31.83 5.40
CA LEU A 282 7.66 32.03 5.87
C LEU A 282 8.61 32.45 4.74
N ASN A 283 9.25 33.61 4.89
CA ASN A 283 10.24 34.14 3.94
C ASN A 283 11.58 33.37 4.01
N LEU A 284 11.64 32.18 3.41
CA LEU A 284 12.84 31.34 3.37
C LEU A 284 13.83 31.74 2.26
N GLN A 285 15.13 31.64 2.56
CA GLN A 285 16.22 31.85 1.60
C GLN A 285 16.13 30.83 0.43
N ARG A 286 16.50 31.24 -0.80
CA ARG A 286 16.30 30.46 -2.04
C ARG A 286 16.83 29.01 -1.96
N ARG A 287 17.97 28.77 -1.30
CA ARG A 287 18.55 27.43 -1.12
C ARG A 287 17.68 26.51 -0.25
N THR A 288 17.14 27.03 0.84
CA THR A 288 16.21 26.33 1.73
C THR A 288 14.88 26.06 1.02
N LYS A 289 14.41 27.02 0.21
CA LYS A 289 13.19 26.88 -0.60
C LYS A 289 13.33 25.77 -1.65
N LEU A 290 14.46 25.67 -2.33
CA LEU A 290 14.74 24.59 -3.29
C LEU A 290 14.74 23.21 -2.61
N ALA A 291 15.41 23.08 -1.46
CA ALA A 291 15.47 21.80 -0.74
C ALA A 291 14.10 21.35 -0.20
N VAL A 292 13.26 22.28 0.27
CA VAL A 292 11.86 22.00 0.63
C VAL A 292 11.06 21.58 -0.60
N GLY A 293 11.28 22.23 -1.75
CA GLY A 293 10.66 21.86 -3.02
C GLY A 293 10.94 20.42 -3.43
N VAL A 294 12.20 19.96 -3.34
CA VAL A 294 12.57 18.57 -3.65
C VAL A 294 11.86 17.57 -2.74
N MET A 295 11.78 17.86 -1.43
CA MET A 295 11.07 16.98 -0.48
C MET A 295 9.58 16.89 -0.81
N PHE A 296 8.98 18.00 -1.25
CA PHE A 296 7.59 18.05 -1.67
C PHE A 296 7.35 17.26 -2.97
N SER A 297 8.25 17.36 -3.94
CA SER A 297 8.17 16.61 -5.19
C SER A 297 8.16 15.11 -4.96
N VAL A 298 8.98 14.58 -4.03
CA VAL A 298 8.96 13.15 -3.71
C VAL A 298 7.65 12.74 -3.04
N GLY A 299 7.08 13.58 -2.18
CA GLY A 299 5.76 13.33 -1.60
C GLY A 299 4.63 13.28 -2.65
N ILE A 300 4.69 14.11 -3.69
CA ILE A 300 3.77 14.04 -4.83
C ILE A 300 3.95 12.72 -5.60
N ILE A 301 5.19 12.31 -5.88
CA ILE A 301 5.49 11.04 -6.55
C ILE A 301 4.93 9.86 -5.74
N PHE A 302 5.14 9.86 -4.42
CA PHE A 302 4.58 8.86 -3.53
C PHE A 302 3.05 8.77 -3.66
N THR A 303 2.36 9.92 -3.60
CA THR A 303 0.90 9.98 -3.74
C THR A 303 0.44 9.50 -5.12
N ALA A 304 1.17 9.84 -6.19
CA ALA A 304 0.86 9.40 -7.54
C ALA A 304 0.99 7.87 -7.68
N ILE A 305 1.99 7.26 -7.06
CA ILE A 305 2.15 5.79 -7.02
C ILE A 305 0.96 5.14 -6.31
N SER A 306 0.52 5.70 -5.17
CA SER A 306 -0.67 5.21 -4.46
C SER A 306 -1.94 5.28 -5.32
N VAL A 307 -2.11 6.35 -6.12
CA VAL A 307 -3.24 6.49 -7.07
C VAL A 307 -3.15 5.44 -8.19
N ILE A 308 -1.97 5.22 -8.76
CA ILE A 308 -1.77 4.19 -9.80
C ILE A 308 -2.16 2.81 -9.25
N ARG A 309 -1.74 2.49 -8.01
CA ARG A 309 -2.12 1.24 -7.34
C ARG A 309 -3.63 1.12 -7.13
N LEU A 310 -4.31 2.21 -6.75
CA LEU A 310 -5.77 2.21 -6.62
C LEU A 310 -6.46 1.93 -7.96
N VAL A 311 -5.99 2.53 -9.05
CA VAL A 311 -6.55 2.30 -10.40
C VAL A 311 -6.37 0.84 -10.82
N THR A 312 -5.19 0.25 -10.59
CA THR A 312 -4.97 -1.18 -10.91
C THR A 312 -5.88 -2.08 -10.09
N LEU A 313 -6.06 -1.81 -8.80
CA LEU A 313 -6.99 -2.56 -7.95
C LEU A 313 -8.45 -2.46 -8.41
N PHE A 314 -8.91 -1.29 -8.83
CA PHE A 314 -10.26 -1.13 -9.38
C PHE A 314 -10.44 -1.94 -10.66
N GLN A 315 -9.48 -1.89 -11.58
CA GLN A 315 -9.52 -2.68 -12.82
C GLN A 315 -9.61 -4.18 -12.51
N LEU A 316 -8.88 -4.65 -11.52
CA LEU A 316 -8.92 -6.05 -11.06
C LEU A 316 -10.26 -6.43 -10.42
N GLY A 317 -10.82 -5.55 -9.59
CA GLY A 317 -12.07 -5.79 -8.88
C GLY A 317 -13.30 -5.85 -9.80
N TYR A 318 -13.33 -5.05 -10.87
CA TYR A 318 -14.45 -5.05 -11.82
C TYR A 318 -14.36 -6.16 -12.88
N ALA A 319 -13.16 -6.69 -13.15
CA ALA A 319 -12.95 -7.58 -14.28
C ALA A 319 -13.33 -9.06 -14.03
N ASN A 320 -13.79 -9.43 -12.83
CA ASN A 320 -14.08 -10.81 -12.43
C ASN A 320 -13.05 -11.81 -12.99
N THR A 321 -11.78 -11.60 -12.62
CA THR A 321 -10.63 -12.24 -13.28
C THR A 321 -10.66 -13.78 -13.17
N THR A 322 -10.45 -14.44 -14.30
CA THR A 322 -10.25 -15.90 -14.39
C THR A 322 -8.79 -16.32 -14.13
N ASN A 323 -7.87 -15.36 -14.00
CA ASN A 323 -6.44 -15.60 -13.78
C ASN A 323 -5.86 -14.71 -12.67
N PRO A 324 -6.23 -14.94 -11.41
CA PRO A 324 -5.82 -14.07 -10.32
C PRO A 324 -4.30 -14.02 -10.11
N THR A 325 -3.57 -15.14 -10.28
CA THR A 325 -2.11 -15.17 -10.09
C THR A 325 -1.34 -14.24 -11.03
N TRP A 326 -1.83 -14.09 -12.28
CA TRP A 326 -1.25 -13.18 -13.26
C TRP A 326 -1.72 -11.74 -13.04
N ASP A 327 -3.02 -11.54 -12.82
CA ASP A 327 -3.60 -10.20 -12.78
C ASP A 327 -3.23 -9.43 -11.49
N TYR A 328 -3.15 -10.12 -10.34
CA TYR A 328 -2.72 -9.50 -9.08
C TYR A 328 -1.22 -9.18 -9.03
N PHE A 329 -0.40 -9.67 -9.96
CA PHE A 329 1.03 -9.36 -10.03
C PHE A 329 1.29 -7.85 -10.06
N LEU A 330 0.54 -7.11 -10.88
CA LEU A 330 0.74 -5.68 -11.04
C LEU A 330 0.43 -4.92 -9.74
N SER A 331 -0.60 -5.35 -9.00
CA SER A 331 -0.93 -4.79 -7.69
C SER A 331 0.19 -5.03 -6.66
N GLY A 332 0.74 -6.24 -6.61
CA GLY A 332 1.88 -6.56 -5.76
C GLY A 332 3.14 -5.74 -6.12
N PHE A 333 3.41 -5.58 -7.41
CA PHE A 333 4.52 -4.78 -7.92
C PHE A 333 4.42 -3.30 -7.47
N TRP A 334 3.25 -2.67 -7.63
CA TRP A 334 3.04 -1.29 -7.19
C TRP A 334 3.07 -1.14 -5.67
N SER A 335 2.58 -2.13 -4.92
CA SER A 335 2.65 -2.13 -3.45
C SER A 335 4.09 -2.12 -2.94
N GLN A 336 4.98 -2.87 -3.59
CA GLN A 336 6.41 -2.89 -3.25
C GLN A 336 7.10 -1.54 -3.52
N ILE A 337 6.76 -0.91 -4.65
CA ILE A 337 7.28 0.41 -5.01
C ILE A 337 6.76 1.48 -4.04
N GLU A 338 5.48 1.41 -3.68
CA GLU A 338 4.86 2.34 -2.72
C GLU A 338 5.58 2.30 -1.37
N LEU A 339 5.79 1.11 -0.79
CA LEU A 339 6.53 0.95 0.46
C LEU A 339 7.96 1.53 0.37
N THR A 340 8.64 1.27 -0.75
CA THR A 340 10.01 1.75 -1.00
C THR A 340 10.07 3.26 -1.05
N VAL A 341 9.22 3.89 -1.85
CA VAL A 341 9.17 5.34 -2.00
C VAL A 341 8.73 6.00 -0.69
N GLY A 342 7.81 5.39 0.05
CA GLY A 342 7.39 5.86 1.38
C GLY A 342 8.55 5.89 2.38
N ILE A 343 9.33 4.81 2.48
CA ILE A 343 10.53 4.75 3.35
C ILE A 343 11.58 5.77 2.92
N VAL A 344 11.84 5.90 1.61
CA VAL A 344 12.76 6.90 1.07
C VAL A 344 12.30 8.31 1.44
N CYS A 345 11.00 8.61 1.27
CA CYS A 345 10.39 9.88 1.63
C CYS A 345 10.58 10.20 3.12
N ALA A 346 10.42 9.22 4.00
CA ALA A 346 10.68 9.36 5.43
C ALA A 346 12.16 9.66 5.75
N CYS A 347 13.10 9.25 4.89
CA CYS A 347 14.53 9.48 5.09
C CYS A 347 15.04 10.81 4.50
N LEU A 348 14.31 11.42 3.56
CA LEU A 348 14.70 12.68 2.88
C LEU A 348 15.09 13.82 3.82
N PRO A 349 14.41 14.06 4.95
CA PRO A 349 14.78 15.19 5.80
C PRO A 349 16.17 15.07 6.42
N SER A 350 16.56 13.86 6.83
CA SER A 350 17.89 13.59 7.36
C SER A 350 18.94 13.66 6.25
N ILE A 351 18.62 13.12 5.06
CA ILE A 351 19.50 13.20 3.88
C ILE A 351 19.76 14.66 3.50
N ARG A 352 18.75 15.53 3.56
CA ARG A 352 18.91 16.98 3.35
C ARG A 352 19.90 17.59 4.33
N MET A 353 19.82 17.23 5.62
CA MET A 353 20.74 17.76 6.64
C MET A 353 22.19 17.32 6.39
N LEU A 354 22.41 16.11 5.86
CA LEU A 354 23.73 15.69 5.37
C LEU A 354 24.20 16.54 4.21
N PHE A 355 23.37 16.68 3.18
CA PHE A 355 23.76 17.36 1.95
C PHE A 355 24.16 18.81 2.19
N VAL A 356 23.37 19.55 3.00
CA VAL A 356 23.72 20.91 3.41
C VAL A 356 25.03 20.93 4.19
N SER A 357 25.23 20.01 5.14
CA SER A 357 26.45 19.97 5.95
C SER A 357 27.72 19.69 5.14
N VAL A 358 27.64 18.80 4.15
CA VAL A 358 28.77 18.46 3.27
C VAL A 358 29.09 19.61 2.33
N LEU A 359 28.09 20.22 1.70
CA LEU A 359 28.28 21.36 0.81
C LEU A 359 28.89 22.57 1.53
N THR A 360 28.43 22.90 2.74
CA THR A 360 28.99 24.02 3.51
C THR A 360 30.43 23.75 3.93
N ARG A 361 30.79 22.49 4.25
CA ARG A 361 32.18 22.12 4.60
C ARG A 361 33.13 22.15 3.40
N SER A 362 32.64 21.85 2.20
CA SER A 362 33.44 21.86 0.96
C SER A 362 33.69 23.27 0.39
N THR A 363 33.02 24.31 0.88
CA THR A 363 33.29 25.71 0.50
C THR A 363 33.84 26.53 1.69
N PRO A 364 35.12 26.35 2.08
CA PRO A 364 35.72 27.12 3.17
C PRO A 364 35.92 28.62 2.85
N ASN A 365 35.73 29.05 1.60
CA ASN A 365 36.13 30.39 1.13
C ASN A 365 35.03 31.48 1.19
N LEU A 366 33.84 31.21 1.76
CA LEU A 366 32.82 32.26 1.96
C LEU A 366 32.66 32.70 3.43
N GLU A 367 33.57 32.31 4.31
CA GLU A 367 33.57 32.69 5.74
C GLU A 367 34.65 33.73 6.09
N LYS A 368 35.19 34.46 5.10
CA LYS A 368 36.06 35.62 5.34
C LYS A 368 35.38 36.99 5.21
N THR A 369 34.08 37.05 4.89
CA THR A 369 33.39 38.34 4.69
C THR A 369 32.31 38.66 5.73
N ILE A 370 32.03 37.76 6.68
CA ILE A 370 31.10 38.05 7.79
C ILE A 370 31.87 37.91 9.11
N GLN A 371 32.88 38.75 9.30
CA GLN A 371 33.15 39.19 10.67
C GLN A 371 31.96 40.07 11.07
N PRO A 372 31.33 39.85 12.24
CA PRO A 372 30.50 40.89 12.81
C PRO A 372 31.42 42.08 13.04
N THR A 373 31.15 43.19 12.36
CA THR A 373 31.73 44.48 12.68
C THR A 373 31.60 44.66 14.18
N ARG A 374 32.72 44.64 14.91
CA ARG A 374 32.77 45.13 16.31
C ARG A 374 32.25 46.55 16.26
N ILE A 375 31.00 46.76 16.62
CA ILE A 375 30.49 48.08 16.96
C ILE A 375 31.23 48.46 18.24
N ASN A 376 32.22 49.33 18.11
CA ASN A 376 32.86 50.02 19.22
C ASN A 376 31.82 50.95 19.88
N SER A 377 31.02 50.44 20.81
CA SER A 377 30.28 51.29 21.74
C SER A 377 31.18 51.61 22.93
N ARG A 378 31.99 52.66 22.78
CA ARG A 378 32.50 53.42 23.93
C ARG A 378 31.36 54.26 24.50
N THR A 379 30.62 53.70 25.44
CA THR A 379 29.80 54.46 26.40
C THR A 379 29.82 53.69 27.73
N PRO A 380 30.38 54.24 28.81
CA PRO A 380 30.39 53.57 30.10
C PRO A 380 29.03 53.81 30.77
N LEU A 381 28.24 52.74 30.97
CA LEU A 381 27.15 52.77 31.93
C LEU A 381 27.65 52.07 33.20
N ASN A 382 27.84 52.85 34.25
CA ASN A 382 28.13 52.39 35.60
C ASN A 382 26.99 51.53 36.12
N ILE A 383 27.25 50.26 36.40
CA ILE A 383 26.45 49.45 37.32
C ILE A 383 27.44 48.64 38.18
N PRO A 384 27.37 48.73 39.52
CA PRO A 384 28.41 48.22 40.40
C PRO A 384 28.38 46.69 40.50
N TYR A 385 29.59 46.11 40.54
CA TYR A 385 29.89 44.71 40.72
C TYR A 385 30.07 44.39 42.21
N SER A 386 29.25 43.49 42.73
CA SER A 386 29.54 42.67 43.91
C SER A 386 28.62 41.46 43.75
N VAL A 387 29.02 40.19 43.86
CA VAL A 387 30.11 39.62 44.62
C VAL A 387 30.03 38.06 44.41
N TRP A 388 31.14 37.35 44.64
CA TRP A 388 31.34 35.88 44.61
C TRP A 388 31.64 35.16 43.29
N ASP A 389 32.94 35.12 43.02
CA ASP A 389 33.65 33.98 42.47
C ASP A 389 33.77 32.89 43.57
N SER A 390 33.57 31.62 43.23
CA SER A 390 34.27 30.45 43.79
C SER A 390 33.61 29.15 43.31
N SER A 391 34.39 28.41 42.53
CA SER A 391 34.13 27.04 42.11
C SER A 391 34.36 26.07 43.28
N THR A 392 33.49 25.09 43.45
CA THR A 392 33.88 23.76 43.96
C THR A 392 32.85 22.70 43.61
N SER A 393 33.39 21.54 43.30
CA SER A 393 32.85 20.33 42.74
C SER A 393 32.21 19.38 43.77
N ILE A 394 31.50 18.36 43.24
CA ILE A 394 31.25 17.01 43.77
C ILE A 394 29.81 16.72 44.26
N ALA A 395 29.16 15.86 43.45
CA ALA A 395 28.32 14.70 43.75
C ALA A 395 27.22 14.74 44.83
N GLY A 396 26.04 14.26 44.41
CA GLY A 396 25.41 13.09 45.05
C GLY A 396 24.15 13.31 45.88
N SER A 397 23.08 12.62 45.44
CA SER A 397 21.90 12.10 46.18
C SER A 397 21.03 13.08 46.99
N PHE A 398 19.75 13.27 46.64
CA PHE A 398 18.57 12.42 46.93
C PHE A 398 18.00 12.63 48.34
N SER A 399 16.66 12.65 48.42
CA SER A 399 15.77 12.77 49.60
C SER A 399 15.73 14.17 50.25
N SER A 400 14.60 14.75 50.65
CA SER A 400 13.17 14.43 50.69
C SER A 400 12.40 15.70 51.11
N LEU A 401 11.06 15.63 51.15
CA LEU A 401 10.06 16.58 51.68
C LEU A 401 9.42 17.42 50.55
N GLU A 402 8.26 17.03 50.00
CA GLU A 402 6.95 16.90 50.67
C GLU A 402 6.70 18.06 51.63
N ASP A 403 6.03 19.09 51.11
CA ASP A 403 4.86 19.75 51.70
C ASP A 403 4.73 21.17 51.11
N ILE A 404 3.64 21.43 50.40
CA ILE A 404 2.70 22.52 50.70
C ILE A 404 1.48 22.36 49.78
N VAL A 405 0.37 22.17 50.48
CA VAL A 405 -1.01 22.03 50.06
C VAL A 405 -1.60 23.39 49.68
N SER A 406 -2.63 23.34 48.82
CA SER A 406 -3.73 24.31 48.62
C SER A 406 -3.41 25.74 48.17
N GLU A 407 -3.92 26.13 47.00
CA GLU A 407 -5.06 27.05 46.87
C GLU A 407 -5.43 27.24 45.39
N ASP A 408 -6.74 27.29 45.12
CA ASP A 408 -7.39 27.57 43.84
C ASP A 408 -8.24 28.87 44.05
N PRO A 409 -8.76 29.53 43.00
CA PRO A 409 -8.24 30.75 42.36
C PRO A 409 -9.13 32.01 42.62
N PRO A 410 -8.80 33.20 42.06
CA PRO A 410 -9.80 34.25 41.90
C PRO A 410 -10.12 34.57 40.43
N GLN A 411 -11.43 34.68 40.17
CA GLN A 411 -12.02 35.37 39.03
C GLN A 411 -11.87 36.89 39.16
N ILE A 412 -11.57 37.60 38.07
CA ILE A 412 -12.02 38.99 37.88
C ILE A 412 -12.55 39.17 36.45
N ARG A 413 -13.72 39.77 36.41
CA ARG A 413 -14.64 39.97 35.29
C ARG A 413 -14.54 41.40 34.76
N GLU A 414 -14.67 41.53 33.45
CA GLU A 414 -15.29 42.61 32.64
C GLU A 414 -14.88 44.08 32.86
N SER A 415 -14.58 44.76 31.73
CA SER A 415 -15.23 46.03 31.35
C SER A 415 -15.03 46.42 29.87
N PHE A 416 -16.16 46.53 29.16
CA PHE A 416 -16.53 47.58 28.17
C PHE A 416 -15.81 47.65 26.79
N MET A 417 -16.46 47.85 25.63
CA MET A 417 -17.86 48.18 25.29
C MET A 417 -18.14 47.97 23.76
N TYR A 418 -19.36 47.50 23.45
CA TYR A 418 -20.30 47.76 22.32
C TYR A 418 -19.86 48.63 21.10
N ASN A 419 -20.30 48.47 19.84
CA ASN A 419 -21.64 48.24 19.22
C ASN A 419 -21.42 47.80 17.74
N PHE A 420 -22.27 47.01 17.06
CA PHE A 420 -23.44 47.50 16.33
C PHE A 420 -24.45 46.37 15.96
N THR A 421 -25.63 46.54 16.52
CA THR A 421 -27.02 46.18 16.17
C THR A 421 -27.43 45.14 15.09
N SER A 422 -28.39 44.33 15.57
CA SER A 422 -29.40 43.49 14.94
C SER A 422 -30.45 44.26 14.10
N SER A 423 -31.06 43.58 13.11
CA SER A 423 -32.50 43.72 12.83
C SER A 423 -33.13 42.36 12.50
N ARG A 424 -34.34 42.11 13.03
CA ARG A 424 -35.10 40.84 13.01
C ARG A 424 -36.37 40.93 12.14
N LYS A 425 -36.57 39.88 11.31
CA LYS A 425 -37.83 39.09 11.04
C LYS A 425 -38.99 39.80 10.28
N PRO A 426 -40.05 39.10 9.76
CA PRO A 426 -40.51 37.69 9.96
C PRO A 426 -41.09 36.90 8.74
N GLY A 427 -41.40 35.59 8.95
CA GLY A 427 -42.36 34.74 8.17
C GLY A 427 -41.78 34.08 6.90
N VAL A 428 -42.05 32.83 6.48
CA VAL A 428 -43.27 32.00 6.52
C VAL A 428 -42.92 30.49 6.31
N LYS A 429 -43.61 29.64 7.07
CA LYS A 429 -44.03 28.21 6.97
C LYS A 429 -43.37 27.18 6.02
N SER A 430 -43.00 26.06 6.67
CA SER A 430 -43.02 24.62 6.33
C SER A 430 -43.77 24.12 5.07
N VAL A 431 -43.13 23.23 4.29
CA VAL A 431 -43.72 22.00 3.68
C VAL A 431 -42.60 20.95 3.43
N ALA A 432 -42.81 19.73 3.95
CA ALA A 432 -42.39 18.43 3.37
C ALA A 432 -43.72 17.63 3.18
N PRO A 433 -43.81 16.46 2.47
CA PRO A 433 -42.77 15.52 2.03
C PRO A 433 -43.03 14.85 0.63
N SER A 434 -42.39 13.70 0.40
CA SER A 434 -42.77 12.52 -0.43
C SER A 434 -42.26 12.34 -1.88
N SER A 435 -41.25 11.44 -1.99
CA SER A 435 -41.23 10.12 -2.70
C SER A 435 -41.38 9.98 -4.23
N ILE A 436 -40.63 8.99 -4.79
CA ILE A 436 -40.97 7.98 -5.84
C ILE A 436 -40.06 7.89 -7.11
N TYR A 437 -39.33 6.75 -7.17
CA TYR A 437 -39.05 5.81 -8.29
C TYR A 437 -37.93 5.95 -9.35
N SER A 438 -37.19 4.82 -9.45
CA SER A 438 -36.72 4.06 -10.63
C SER A 438 -35.79 4.70 -11.69
N GLN A 439 -34.57 4.15 -11.81
CA GLN A 439 -34.18 3.20 -12.86
C GLN A 439 -32.90 2.45 -12.47
#